data_AF-A0A535C9F2-F1
#
_entry.id   AF-A0A535C9F2-F1
#
_cell.length_a   1.000
_cell.length_b   1.000
_cell.length_c   1.000
_cell.angle_alpha   90.00
_cell.angle_beta   90.00
_cell.angle_gamma   90.00
#
_symmetry.space_group_name_H-M   'P 1'
#
loop_
_entity.id
_entity.type
_entity.pdbx_description
1 polymer ?
#
loop_
_entity_poly.entity_id
_entity_poly.type
_entity_poly.pdbx_seq_one_letter_code
_entity_poly.pdbx_strand_id
1 'polypeptide(L)'
;MTRKSGIGAAAIGALILTAGLAMGAVNVKTYPTATFSGASVTLTNGNFSGLGSVPASATLTVTGEATYTCTNQGGNAAPGQNPVPAQSGSSGPVDLGNADHNGRGTISGLTASVTAPPTPTAQQVGCGG
;
A
#
# COMPACT_ATOMS: atom_id res chain seq x y z
N MET A 1 20.57 -68.35 -38.35
CA MET A 1 19.74 -67.82 -39.45
C MET A 1 19.30 -66.41 -39.07
N THR A 2 19.83 -65.42 -39.78
CA THR A 2 19.55 -63.98 -39.65
C THR A 2 18.14 -63.65 -40.10
N ARG A 3 17.43 -62.69 -39.45
CA ARG A 3 16.82 -61.48 -40.09
C ARG A 3 16.60 -60.38 -39.05
N LYS A 4 17.13 -59.19 -39.36
CA LYS A 4 16.94 -57.89 -38.69
C LYS A 4 15.59 -57.28 -39.08
N SER A 5 15.01 -56.43 -38.23
CA SER A 5 14.32 -55.19 -38.62
C SER A 5 14.15 -54.28 -37.40
N GLY A 6 14.66 -53.05 -37.52
CA GLY A 6 14.46 -51.99 -36.53
C GLY A 6 13.48 -50.94 -37.05
N ILE A 7 12.91 -50.16 -36.14
CA ILE A 7 12.31 -48.85 -36.41
C ILE A 7 12.69 -47.96 -35.23
N GLY A 8 13.47 -46.92 -35.52
CA GLY A 8 13.77 -45.85 -34.57
C GLY A 8 12.64 -44.82 -34.54
N ALA A 9 12.38 -44.27 -33.37
CA ALA A 9 11.63 -43.03 -33.21
C ALA A 9 12.50 -42.08 -32.39
N ALA A 10 13.08 -41.09 -33.07
CA ALA A 10 13.73 -39.97 -32.43
C ALA A 10 12.62 -39.08 -31.81
N ALA A 11 12.55 -39.03 -30.48
CA ALA A 11 11.69 -38.09 -29.80
C ALA A 11 12.32 -36.69 -29.93
N ILE A 12 11.78 -35.89 -30.86
CA ILE A 12 12.07 -34.45 -30.93
C ILE A 12 11.29 -33.81 -29.79
N GLY A 13 11.98 -33.52 -28.68
CA GLY A 13 11.42 -32.73 -27.58
C GLY A 13 11.27 -31.27 -28.02
N ALA A 14 10.03 -30.81 -28.20
CA ALA A 14 9.72 -29.40 -28.47
C ALA A 14 10.01 -28.56 -27.20
N LEU A 15 11.01 -27.68 -27.28
CA LEU A 15 11.22 -26.64 -26.28
C LEU A 15 10.21 -25.51 -26.53
N ILE A 16 9.08 -25.54 -25.83
CA ILE A 16 8.14 -24.41 -25.82
C ILE A 16 8.71 -23.36 -24.87
N LEU A 17 9.44 -22.39 -25.43
CA LEU A 17 9.78 -21.14 -24.75
C LEU A 17 8.49 -20.33 -24.60
N THR A 18 7.75 -20.56 -23.51
CA THR A 18 6.76 -19.59 -23.06
C THR A 18 7.51 -18.37 -22.56
N ALA A 19 7.66 -17.36 -23.42
CA ALA A 19 8.05 -16.03 -22.96
C ALA A 19 6.93 -15.55 -22.01
N GLY A 20 7.18 -15.70 -20.71
CA GLY A 20 6.28 -15.17 -19.69
C GLY A 20 6.08 -13.68 -19.96
N LEU A 21 4.83 -13.23 -19.97
CA LEU A 21 4.49 -11.81 -20.07
C LEU A 21 5.20 -11.10 -18.92
N ALA A 22 6.27 -10.35 -19.23
CA ALA A 22 6.90 -9.46 -18.27
C ALA A 22 5.90 -8.34 -17.97
N MET A 23 5.04 -8.56 -16.99
CA MET A 23 4.22 -7.51 -16.39
C MET A 23 5.19 -6.41 -15.94
N GLY A 24 4.99 -5.18 -16.40
CA GLY A 24 5.90 -4.06 -16.15
C GLY A 24 6.14 -3.85 -14.65
N ALA A 25 7.25 -4.37 -14.14
CA ALA A 25 7.56 -4.32 -12.72
C ALA A 25 8.02 -2.92 -12.31
N VAL A 26 7.36 -2.35 -11.30
CA VAL A 26 7.84 -1.14 -10.63
C VAL A 26 9.04 -1.51 -9.76
N ASN A 27 10.20 -0.96 -10.09
CA ASN A 27 11.45 -1.14 -9.37
C ASN A 27 11.73 0.10 -8.52
N VAL A 28 11.91 -0.10 -7.21
CA VAL A 28 12.27 0.98 -6.29
C VAL A 28 13.74 1.37 -6.50
N LYS A 29 14.00 2.65 -6.71
CA LYS A 29 15.35 3.24 -6.74
C LYS A 29 15.66 3.97 -5.45
N THR A 30 14.66 4.63 -4.87
CA THR A 30 14.75 5.28 -3.57
C THR A 30 13.40 5.20 -2.89
N TYR A 31 13.38 4.72 -1.64
CA TYR A 31 12.17 4.72 -0.84
C TYR A 31 11.79 6.16 -0.46
N PRO A 32 10.49 6.49 -0.42
CA PRO A 32 10.06 7.79 0.06
C PRO A 32 10.35 7.95 1.56
N THR A 33 10.56 9.20 1.98
CA THR A 33 10.63 9.59 3.39
C THR A 33 9.26 10.05 3.86
N ALA A 34 8.79 9.52 4.98
CA ALA A 34 7.56 9.96 5.62
C ALA A 34 7.84 11.06 6.65
N THR A 35 7.05 12.13 6.59
CA THR A 35 7.03 13.20 7.60
C THR A 35 5.63 13.32 8.17
N PHE A 36 5.55 13.32 9.50
CA PHE A 36 4.31 13.41 10.25
C PHE A 36 4.09 14.85 10.73
N SER A 37 2.88 15.36 10.57
CA SER A 37 2.46 16.66 11.11
C SER A 37 1.01 16.58 11.56
N GLY A 38 0.81 16.56 12.89
CA GLY A 38 -0.49 16.28 13.49
C GLY A 38 -1.05 14.94 13.01
N ALA A 39 -2.28 14.97 12.49
CA ALA A 39 -2.98 13.80 11.95
C ALA A 39 -2.62 13.47 10.48
N SER A 40 -1.62 14.15 9.91
CA SER A 40 -1.25 14.01 8.49
C SER A 40 0.12 13.37 8.32
N VAL A 41 0.27 12.59 7.24
CA VAL A 41 1.53 12.02 6.77
C VAL A 41 1.79 12.51 5.36
N THR A 42 3.02 12.97 5.11
CA THR A 42 3.48 13.34 3.77
C THR A 42 4.67 12.49 3.37
N LEU A 43 4.61 11.87 2.19
CA LEU A 43 5.71 11.16 1.56
C LEU A 43 6.43 12.07 0.56
N THR A 44 7.75 12.07 0.61
CA THR A 44 8.63 12.82 -0.31
C THR A 44 9.81 11.96 -0.76
N ASN A 45 10.53 12.38 -1.81
CA ASN A 45 11.76 11.74 -2.29
C ASN A 45 11.63 10.29 -2.78
N GLY A 46 10.41 9.82 -3.06
CA GLY A 46 10.20 8.50 -3.63
C GLY A 46 10.64 8.46 -5.09
N ASN A 47 11.34 7.40 -5.48
CA ASN A 47 11.85 7.25 -6.83
C ASN A 47 11.75 5.80 -7.30
N PHE A 48 11.09 5.61 -8.43
CA PHE A 48 10.73 4.32 -8.99
C PHE A 48 11.08 4.30 -10.47
N SER A 49 11.30 3.12 -11.03
CA SER A 49 11.47 2.91 -12.47
C SER A 49 10.65 1.72 -12.91
N GLY A 50 10.05 1.75 -14.09
CA GLY A 50 9.36 0.60 -14.63
C GLY A 50 9.55 0.51 -16.14
N LEU A 51 9.37 -0.68 -16.67
CA LEU A 51 9.32 -0.95 -18.12
C LEU A 51 7.88 -1.22 -18.58
N GLY A 52 6.89 -0.90 -17.75
CA GLY A 52 5.48 -1.12 -18.06
C GLY A 52 4.96 -0.15 -19.10
N SER A 53 4.01 -0.60 -19.91
CA SER A 53 3.31 0.18 -20.93
C SER A 53 2.12 0.99 -20.39
N VAL A 54 2.01 1.08 -19.06
CA VAL A 54 0.91 1.74 -18.34
C VAL A 54 1.54 2.69 -17.31
N PRO A 55 0.98 3.89 -17.10
CA PRO A 55 1.48 4.82 -16.09
C PRO A 55 1.55 4.16 -14.71
N ALA A 56 2.61 4.44 -13.96
CA ALA A 56 2.72 3.99 -12.59
C ALA A 56 1.97 4.96 -11.68
N SER A 57 1.15 4.42 -10.78
CA SER A 57 0.42 5.20 -9.77
C SER A 57 0.84 4.80 -8.35
N ALA A 58 0.83 5.76 -7.43
CA ALA A 58 1.01 5.52 -6.01
C ALA A 58 -0.23 5.93 -5.22
N THR A 59 -0.52 5.19 -4.15
CA THR A 59 -1.58 5.51 -3.19
C THR A 59 -0.97 5.49 -1.79
N LEU A 60 -1.13 6.58 -1.04
CA LEU A 60 -0.82 6.63 0.38
C LEU A 60 -2.09 6.39 1.19
N THR A 61 -2.08 5.37 2.03
CA THR A 61 -3.13 5.10 3.01
C THR A 61 -2.57 5.30 4.41
N VAL A 62 -3.28 6.07 5.24
CA VAL A 62 -2.88 6.37 6.61
C VAL A 62 -3.98 5.90 7.56
N THR A 63 -3.59 5.12 8.56
CA THR A 63 -4.44 4.71 9.68
C THR A 63 -3.91 5.31 10.97
N GLY A 64 -4.78 5.42 11.97
CA GLY A 64 -4.42 6.02 13.25
C GLY A 64 -5.47 5.73 14.30
N GLU A 65 -5.15 6.12 15.53
CA GLU A 65 -6.02 5.95 16.69
C GLU A 65 -6.15 7.30 17.41
N ALA A 66 -7.31 7.53 18.01
CA ALA A 66 -7.60 8.70 18.84
C ALA A 66 -7.64 8.29 20.31
N THR A 67 -7.14 9.18 21.17
CA THR A 67 -7.23 9.01 22.62
C THR A 67 -8.21 10.01 23.22
N TYR A 68 -9.14 9.51 24.04
CA TYR A 68 -10.12 10.31 24.76
C TYR A 68 -9.91 10.18 26.27
N THR A 69 -10.02 11.30 26.99
CA THR A 69 -10.07 11.30 28.45
C THR A 69 -11.52 11.29 28.89
N CYS A 70 -11.96 10.19 29.49
CA CYS A 70 -13.24 10.14 30.19
C CYS A 70 -13.15 10.82 31.55
N THR A 71 -14.18 11.56 31.92
CA THR A 71 -14.34 12.12 33.28
C THR A 71 -15.64 11.61 33.91
N ASN A 72 -15.60 11.20 35.18
CA ASN A 72 -16.80 10.89 35.94
C ASN A 72 -17.57 12.17 36.35
N GLN A 73 -18.75 12.03 36.98
CA GLN A 73 -19.56 13.18 37.43
C GLN A 73 -18.82 14.10 38.43
N GLY A 74 -17.82 13.57 39.14
CA GLY A 74 -16.95 14.33 40.03
C GLY A 74 -15.76 15.00 39.34
N GLY A 75 -15.67 14.94 38.01
CA GLY A 75 -14.59 15.54 37.21
C GLY A 75 -13.27 14.76 37.20
N ASN A 76 -13.22 13.57 37.81
CA ASN A 76 -12.00 12.75 37.85
C ASN A 76 -11.91 11.84 36.61
N ALA A 77 -10.68 11.59 36.15
CA ALA A 77 -10.45 10.67 35.04
C ALA A 77 -11.00 9.27 35.36
N ALA A 78 -11.84 8.74 34.48
CA ALA A 78 -12.43 7.42 34.62
C ALA A 78 -11.78 6.43 33.64
N PRO A 79 -11.61 5.15 34.01
CA PRO A 79 -11.23 4.11 33.07
C PRO A 79 -12.28 4.00 31.96
N GLY A 80 -11.82 4.03 30.71
CA GLY A 80 -12.67 3.90 29.52
C GLY A 80 -12.00 3.09 28.43
N GLN A 81 -12.76 2.69 27.43
CA GLN A 81 -12.23 2.08 26.21
C GLN A 81 -11.43 3.13 25.43
N ASN A 82 -10.12 3.01 25.55
CA ASN A 82 -9.13 3.82 24.87
C ASN A 82 -7.92 2.95 24.55
N PRO A 83 -7.30 3.06 23.36
CA PRO A 83 -7.59 4.01 22.27
C PRO A 83 -8.79 3.59 21.38
N VAL A 84 -9.31 4.56 20.59
CA VAL A 84 -10.41 4.35 19.63
C VAL A 84 -9.90 4.53 18.20
N PRO A 85 -10.24 3.65 17.23
CA PRO A 85 -9.79 3.78 15.85
C PRO A 85 -10.24 5.12 15.22
N ALA A 86 -9.30 5.82 14.55
CA ALA A 86 -9.61 7.01 13.77
C ALA A 86 -10.08 6.65 12.36
N GLN A 87 -10.77 7.58 11.71
CA GLN A 87 -11.15 7.40 10.32
C GLN A 87 -9.89 7.49 9.44
N SER A 88 -9.61 6.43 8.69
CA SER A 88 -8.43 6.34 7.82
C SER A 88 -8.47 7.39 6.70
N GLY A 89 -7.29 7.88 6.32
CA GLY A 89 -7.10 8.75 5.17
C GLY A 89 -6.51 8.03 3.97
N SER A 90 -6.84 8.50 2.77
CA SER A 90 -6.18 8.08 1.53
C SER A 90 -5.91 9.28 0.64
N SER A 91 -4.77 9.29 -0.04
CA SER A 91 -4.50 10.25 -1.11
C SER A 91 -5.29 9.96 -2.39
N GLY A 92 -5.85 8.75 -2.52
CA GLY A 92 -6.24 8.19 -3.81
C GLY A 92 -5.02 7.86 -4.69
N PRO A 93 -5.25 7.29 -5.88
CA PRO A 93 -4.19 7.00 -6.84
C PRO A 93 -3.65 8.32 -7.42
N VAL A 94 -2.33 8.50 -7.35
CA VAL A 94 -1.61 9.63 -7.93
C VAL A 94 -0.64 9.10 -8.98
N ASP A 95 -0.72 9.67 -10.18
CA ASP A 95 0.22 9.38 -11.27
C ASP A 95 1.64 9.84 -10.87
N LEU A 96 2.62 8.97 -11.08
CA LEU A 96 4.02 9.24 -10.79
C LEU A 96 4.73 10.04 -11.89
N GLY A 97 3.99 10.50 -12.90
CA GLY A 97 4.47 11.39 -13.95
C GLY A 97 5.22 10.65 -15.06
N ASN A 98 4.99 9.35 -15.20
CA ASN A 98 5.62 8.51 -16.22
C ASN A 98 4.62 8.01 -17.27
N ALA A 99 3.49 8.71 -17.43
CA ALA A 99 2.45 8.34 -18.39
C ALA A 99 2.91 8.43 -19.85
N ASP A 100 3.70 9.46 -20.18
CA ASP A 100 4.10 9.71 -21.57
C ASP A 100 5.38 8.97 -21.96
N HIS A 101 6.18 8.46 -21.01
CA HIS A 101 7.48 7.84 -21.26
C HIS A 101 7.68 6.60 -20.39
N ASN A 102 8.13 5.48 -20.99
CA ASN A 102 8.69 4.34 -20.25
C ASN A 102 9.86 4.87 -19.41
N GLY A 103 9.68 4.97 -18.09
CA GLY A 103 10.57 5.81 -17.35
C GLY A 103 10.26 5.98 -15.89
N ARG A 104 11.17 6.72 -15.27
CA ARG A 104 11.26 7.01 -13.85
C ARG A 104 9.99 7.71 -13.35
N GLY A 105 9.37 7.15 -12.31
CA GLY A 105 8.27 7.78 -11.57
C GLY A 105 8.77 8.35 -10.24
N THR A 106 8.25 9.49 -9.81
CA THR A 106 8.69 10.14 -8.56
C THR A 106 7.55 10.56 -7.66
N ILE A 107 7.75 10.46 -6.34
CA ILE A 107 6.89 11.07 -5.32
C ILE A 107 7.61 12.31 -4.78
N SER A 108 7.19 13.48 -5.23
CA SER A 108 7.68 14.78 -4.74
C SER A 108 6.89 15.28 -3.52
N GLY A 109 5.62 14.91 -3.40
CA GLY A 109 4.76 15.22 -2.27
C GLY A 109 3.44 14.47 -2.39
N LEU A 110 3.21 13.50 -1.51
CA LEU A 110 1.95 12.76 -1.42
C LEU A 110 1.47 12.77 0.03
N THR A 111 0.31 13.38 0.28
CA THR A 111 -0.21 13.60 1.62
C THR A 111 -1.55 12.90 1.82
N ALA A 112 -1.73 12.32 3.00
CA ALA A 112 -3.01 11.83 3.48
C ALA A 112 -3.12 12.05 4.99
N SER A 113 -4.35 12.17 5.49
CA SER A 113 -4.61 12.50 6.89
C SER A 113 -5.72 11.63 7.46
N VAL A 114 -5.54 11.20 8.71
CA VAL A 114 -6.65 10.60 9.46
C VAL A 114 -7.56 11.69 9.99
N THR A 115 -8.86 11.39 10.08
CA THR A 115 -9.82 12.26 10.75
C THR A 115 -10.18 11.65 12.10
N ALA A 116 -10.21 12.47 13.15
CA ALA A 116 -10.66 12.01 14.45
C ALA A 116 -12.06 11.38 14.31
N PRO A 117 -12.31 10.21 14.92
CA PRO A 117 -13.65 9.65 14.93
C PRO A 117 -14.57 10.61 15.71
N PRO A 118 -15.91 10.51 15.55
CA PRO A 118 -16.82 11.25 16.42
C PRO A 118 -16.49 10.96 17.89
N THR A 119 -16.49 11.99 18.74
CA THR A 119 -16.25 11.81 20.17
C THR A 119 -17.29 10.83 20.73
N PRO A 120 -16.86 9.67 21.27
CA PRO A 120 -17.79 8.69 21.80
C PRO A 120 -18.43 9.21 23.10
N THR A 121 -19.67 8.79 23.37
CA THR A 121 -20.35 9.07 24.64
C THR A 121 -19.70 8.28 25.77
N ALA A 122 -19.83 8.77 27.00
CA ALA A 122 -19.30 8.08 28.19
C ALA A 122 -19.82 6.63 28.29
N GLN A 123 -21.07 6.36 27.89
CA GLN A 123 -21.64 5.01 27.86
C GLN A 123 -20.97 4.12 26.79
N GLN A 124 -20.69 4.66 25.60
CA GLN A 124 -20.05 3.92 24.50
C GLN A 124 -18.64 3.45 24.86
N VAL A 125 -17.91 4.25 25.65
CA VAL A 125 -16.56 3.89 26.13
C VAL A 125 -16.55 3.31 27.56
N GLY A 126 -17.71 2.98 28.13
CA GLY A 126 -17.81 2.28 29.42
C GLY A 126 -17.50 3.12 30.66
N CYS A 127 -17.46 4.44 30.53
CA CYS A 127 -17.13 5.39 31.58
C CYS A 127 -18.35 5.83 32.43
N GLY A 128 -19.56 5.41 32.08
CA GLY A 128 -20.83 5.88 32.64
C GLY A 128 -21.49 4.93 33.64
N GLY A 129 -20.73 4.47 34.65
CA GLY A 129 -21.26 3.79 35.84
C GLY A 129 -21.49 4.73 37.00
#